data_AF-A0A1E1WLH9-F1
#
_entry.id   AF-A0A1E1WLH9-F1
#
_cell.length_a   1.000
_cell.length_b   1.000
_cell.length_c   1.000
_cell.angle_alpha   90.00
_cell.angle_beta   90.00
_cell.angle_gamma   90.00
#
_symmetry.space_group_name_H-M   'P 1'
#
loop_
_entity.id
_entity.type
_entity.pdbx_description
1 polymer ?
#
loop_
_entity_poly.entity_id
_entity_poly.type
_entity_poly.pdbx_seq_one_letter_code
_entity_poly.pdbx_strand_id
1 'polypeptide(L)'
;MIVTAFSRFLLTSRSSYLRVAVRCIPTATPSGKTKYVNDQMEYIKSVTSSKVTDWQAVRTHILSMPGSFKEKNIDGVLLKILITYKKIDAALSFAEFLENSEDDLSLGVTNGMLGLYYEIAKERQLTDKEKQFILDSYKKLYEKYEVLDSTTCERLLHALCAVDEWSKALKVLDDINLSCKPTHSAYSTVIATLFKLNRKAQALELIENSLQNKRPLKHVAYESWINYVLRKYKEKKTRVKYLEEVCVHISRNCTILPEKTAELLKDTYAALGWNAKYTKIRKQNGQCVYCKSSLECLKLTEDEFKLIQKNVKDRIIVGSDILLKTSPQELQRFLEFVERTAPYDIVLDALNICYAMGKFKADKVGPLIYVVEHFRQQNKKILLIGRKHMLKWPKMNYLLNKTCNFFTDDMSQDDPFFITAAILSGSHTDFVSKDQLRGHRFQMQEELRYLFQRWQWQHQWMVFINK
;
A
#
# COMPACT_ATOMS: atom_id res chain seq x y z
N MET A 1 51.13 19.49 -10.70
CA MET A 1 50.62 20.13 -11.93
C MET A 1 49.58 19.21 -12.53
N ILE A 2 48.28 19.46 -12.70
CA ILE A 2 47.32 20.57 -12.49
C ILE A 2 45.97 19.83 -12.32
N VAL A 3 45.40 19.76 -11.11
CA VAL A 3 44.11 20.36 -10.69
C VAL A 3 43.10 20.69 -11.81
N THR A 4 41.97 19.96 -11.85
CA THR A 4 40.58 20.45 -12.12
C THR A 4 39.62 19.31 -11.71
N ALA A 5 38.95 19.32 -10.55
CA ALA A 5 37.79 20.13 -10.16
C ALA A 5 36.71 20.22 -11.25
N PHE A 6 35.67 19.38 -11.18
CA PHE A 6 34.32 19.79 -11.59
C PHE A 6 33.24 19.19 -10.68
N SER A 7 32.41 20.10 -10.22
CA SER A 7 31.33 19.99 -9.27
C SER A 7 30.01 19.55 -9.90
N ARG A 8 29.17 18.94 -9.04
CA ARG A 8 27.70 18.91 -9.03
C ARG A 8 26.96 19.60 -10.19
N PHE A 9 26.10 18.83 -10.87
CA PHE A 9 24.80 19.33 -11.31
C PHE A 9 23.68 18.42 -10.79
N LEU A 10 22.79 19.03 -10.02
CA LEU A 10 21.48 18.50 -9.65
C LEU A 10 20.57 18.64 -10.87
N LEU A 11 20.00 17.53 -11.35
CA LEU A 11 18.81 17.57 -12.19
C LEU A 11 17.67 16.92 -11.42
N THR A 12 16.79 17.77 -10.94
CA THR A 12 15.44 17.46 -10.48
C THR A 12 14.64 16.92 -11.67
N SER A 13 14.33 15.63 -11.71
CA SER A 13 13.27 15.11 -12.58
C SER A 13 12.01 14.86 -11.75
N ARG A 14 11.05 15.78 -11.87
CA ARG A 14 9.65 15.51 -11.53
C ARG A 14 9.14 14.49 -12.55
N SER A 15 8.82 13.28 -12.10
CA SER A 15 8.04 12.32 -12.88
C SER A 15 6.96 11.73 -11.99
N SER A 16 5.78 12.34 -12.07
CA SER A 16 4.53 11.86 -11.52
C SER A 16 4.02 10.70 -12.38
N TYR A 17 4.26 9.46 -11.95
CA TYR A 17 3.66 8.28 -12.57
C TYR A 17 2.23 8.07 -12.04
N LEU A 18 1.26 8.61 -12.77
CA LEU A 18 -0.14 8.18 -12.71
C LEU A 18 -0.24 6.75 -13.27
N ARG A 19 -0.57 5.77 -12.42
CA ARG A 19 -0.97 4.42 -12.86
C ARG A 19 -2.40 4.50 -13.40
N VAL A 20 -2.54 4.59 -14.72
CA VAL A 20 -3.81 4.31 -15.40
C VAL A 20 -3.94 2.79 -15.54
N ALA A 21 -4.96 2.22 -14.91
CA ALA A 21 -5.33 0.82 -15.09
C ALA A 21 -5.86 0.64 -16.52
N VAL A 22 -5.21 -0.24 -17.29
CA VAL A 22 -5.65 -0.64 -18.63
C VAL A 22 -6.86 -1.55 -18.48
N ARG A 23 -8.06 -1.04 -18.76
CA ARG A 23 -9.24 -1.86 -19.09
C ARG A 23 -9.17 -2.20 -20.58
N CYS A 24 -9.39 -3.48 -20.90
CA CYS A 24 -9.51 -3.99 -22.26
C CYS A 24 -10.57 -3.20 -23.04
N ILE A 25 -10.21 -2.73 -24.23
CA ILE A 25 -11.09 -2.04 -25.19
C ILE A 25 -11.71 -3.12 -26.09
N PRO A 26 -13.05 -3.26 -26.15
CA PRO A 26 -13.71 -3.83 -27.30
C PRO A 26 -13.73 -2.80 -28.43
N THR A 27 -13.52 -3.29 -29.64
CA THR A 27 -13.43 -2.58 -30.91
C THR A 27 -14.56 -1.56 -31.16
N ALA A 28 -14.13 -0.36 -31.59
CA ALA A 28 -14.78 0.64 -32.44
C ALA A 28 -16.30 0.90 -32.30
N THR A 29 -16.64 2.09 -31.78
CA THR A 29 -17.84 2.85 -32.15
C THR A 29 -17.50 4.36 -32.12
N PRO A 30 -18.09 5.19 -32.98
CA PRO A 30 -17.53 6.48 -33.38
C PRO A 30 -17.56 7.55 -32.28
N SER A 31 -16.49 8.32 -32.27
CA SER A 31 -16.16 9.47 -31.43
C SER A 31 -17.22 10.57 -31.46
N GLY A 32 -17.74 10.95 -30.29
CA GLY A 32 -18.61 12.13 -30.16
C GLY A 32 -19.08 12.52 -28.75
N LYS A 33 -18.55 11.93 -27.66
CA LYS A 33 -19.12 12.13 -26.30
C LYS A 33 -18.20 12.75 -25.25
N THR A 34 -16.94 13.07 -25.59
CA THR A 34 -15.93 13.44 -24.57
C THR A 34 -15.85 14.93 -24.25
N LYS A 35 -16.50 15.83 -25.01
CA LYS A 35 -16.35 17.28 -24.83
C LYS A 35 -17.26 17.87 -23.73
N TYR A 36 -18.48 17.33 -23.56
CA TYR A 36 -19.54 17.93 -22.72
C TYR A 36 -19.42 17.69 -21.21
N VAL A 37 -18.64 16.69 -20.76
CA VAL A 37 -18.47 16.40 -19.31
C VAL A 37 -17.61 17.47 -18.60
N ASN A 38 -16.86 18.27 -19.35
CA ASN A 38 -15.95 19.26 -18.79
C ASN A 38 -16.64 20.57 -18.37
N ASP A 39 -17.70 21.00 -19.05
CA ASP A 39 -18.26 22.36 -18.86
C ASP A 39 -18.95 22.51 -17.50
N GLN A 40 -19.75 21.50 -17.08
CA GLN A 40 -20.37 21.49 -15.75
C GLN A 40 -19.30 21.48 -14.64
N MET A 41 -18.22 20.72 -14.83
CA MET A 41 -17.13 20.61 -13.85
C MET A 41 -16.29 21.90 -13.79
N GLU A 42 -16.08 22.56 -14.92
CA GLU A 42 -15.38 23.84 -15.03
C GLU A 42 -16.18 24.97 -14.38
N TYR A 43 -17.50 24.99 -14.56
CA TYR A 43 -18.38 25.90 -13.85
C TYR A 43 -18.35 25.68 -12.34
N ILE A 44 -18.47 24.44 -11.84
CA ILE A 44 -18.40 24.18 -10.40
C ILE A 44 -17.04 24.63 -9.82
N LYS A 45 -15.94 24.51 -10.58
CA LYS A 45 -14.65 25.06 -10.18
C LYS A 45 -14.66 26.59 -10.15
N SER A 46 -15.32 27.25 -11.10
CA SER A 46 -15.37 28.73 -11.15
C SER A 46 -16.25 29.34 -10.05
N VAL A 47 -17.27 28.61 -9.57
CA VAL A 47 -18.17 28.97 -8.46
C VAL A 47 -17.46 29.14 -7.09
N THR A 48 -16.13 29.09 -7.03
CA THR A 48 -15.39 28.94 -5.78
C THR A 48 -14.54 30.14 -5.35
N SER A 49 -14.95 31.37 -5.72
CA SER A 49 -14.18 32.61 -5.45
C SER A 49 -14.94 33.70 -4.69
N SER A 50 -16.27 33.65 -4.64
CA SER A 50 -17.12 34.63 -3.95
C SER A 50 -18.09 33.89 -3.00
N LYS A 51 -18.53 34.55 -1.92
CA LYS A 51 -19.65 34.06 -1.10
C LYS A 51 -20.82 33.79 -2.04
N VAL A 52 -21.09 32.52 -2.33
CA VAL A 52 -22.24 32.13 -3.14
C VAL A 52 -23.48 32.52 -2.33
N THR A 53 -24.25 33.46 -2.84
CA THR A 53 -25.46 33.97 -2.15
C THR A 53 -26.72 33.23 -2.57
N ASP A 54 -26.69 32.48 -3.68
CA ASP A 54 -27.85 31.76 -4.21
C ASP A 54 -27.44 30.38 -4.76
N TRP A 55 -27.62 29.35 -3.94
CA TRP A 55 -27.37 27.96 -4.32
C TRP A 55 -28.40 27.40 -5.29
N GLN A 56 -29.62 27.95 -5.33
CA GLN A 56 -30.67 27.51 -6.24
C GLN A 56 -30.36 27.95 -7.68
N ALA A 57 -29.83 29.17 -7.86
CA ALA A 57 -29.32 29.64 -9.15
C ALA A 57 -28.16 28.77 -9.67
N VAL A 58 -27.20 28.44 -8.80
CA VAL A 58 -26.08 27.55 -9.14
C VAL A 58 -26.58 26.17 -9.57
N ARG A 59 -27.51 25.58 -8.81
CA ARG A 59 -28.14 24.28 -9.10
C ARG A 59 -28.83 24.29 -10.47
N THR A 60 -29.63 25.33 -10.73
CA THR A 60 -30.37 25.49 -11.99
C THR A 60 -29.42 25.64 -13.18
N HIS A 61 -28.34 26.41 -13.03
CA HIS A 61 -27.35 26.59 -14.10
C HIS A 61 -26.59 25.30 -14.41
N ILE A 62 -26.23 24.51 -13.39
CA ILE A 62 -25.56 23.22 -13.60
C ILE A 62 -26.48 22.25 -14.34
N LEU A 63 -27.77 22.21 -14.00
CA LEU A 63 -28.75 21.33 -14.62
C LEU A 63 -29.12 21.73 -16.05
N SER A 64 -28.98 23.01 -16.42
CA SER A 64 -29.23 23.47 -17.79
C SER A 64 -28.09 23.12 -18.75
N MET A 65 -26.88 22.88 -18.25
CA MET A 65 -25.75 22.43 -19.05
C MET A 65 -25.82 20.93 -19.36
N PRO A 66 -25.49 20.50 -20.59
CA PRO A 66 -25.45 19.08 -20.93
C PRO A 66 -24.32 18.38 -20.16
N GLY A 67 -24.63 17.30 -19.45
CA GLY A 67 -23.59 16.50 -18.79
C GLY A 67 -24.13 15.39 -17.89
N SER A 68 -23.29 14.94 -16.95
CA SER A 68 -23.56 13.77 -16.10
C SER A 68 -24.32 14.11 -14.81
N PHE A 69 -24.37 15.38 -14.43
CA PHE A 69 -25.12 15.80 -13.24
C PHE A 69 -26.61 15.90 -13.56
N LYS A 70 -27.41 15.28 -12.69
CA LYS A 70 -28.86 15.17 -12.79
C LYS A 70 -29.46 15.60 -11.45
N GLU A 71 -30.73 15.94 -11.45
CA GLU A 71 -31.46 16.39 -10.26
C GLU A 71 -31.30 15.46 -9.05
N LYS A 72 -31.25 14.14 -9.28
CA LYS A 72 -31.08 13.12 -8.22
C LYS A 72 -29.67 13.00 -7.62
N ASN A 73 -28.64 13.56 -8.25
CA ASN A 73 -27.24 13.38 -7.81
C ASN A 73 -26.45 14.68 -7.66
N ILE A 74 -27.02 15.81 -8.09
CA ILE A 74 -26.32 17.09 -8.13
C ILE A 74 -25.81 17.50 -6.75
N ASP A 75 -26.62 17.38 -5.70
CA ASP A 75 -26.26 17.91 -4.38
C ASP A 75 -25.11 17.13 -3.72
N GLY A 76 -25.21 15.79 -3.71
CA GLY A 76 -24.15 14.93 -3.19
C GLY A 76 -22.84 15.05 -3.99
N VAL A 77 -22.94 15.22 -5.31
CA VAL A 77 -21.76 15.40 -6.17
C VAL A 77 -21.14 16.79 -6.00
N LEU A 78 -21.95 17.84 -5.87
CA LEU A 78 -21.49 19.20 -5.63
C LEU A 78 -20.75 19.31 -4.30
N LEU A 79 -21.33 18.77 -3.21
CA LEU A 79 -20.63 18.67 -1.92
C LEU A 79 -19.28 17.97 -2.05
N LYS A 80 -19.26 16.79 -2.70
CA LYS A 80 -18.02 16.03 -2.92
C LYS A 80 -16.97 16.84 -3.68
N ILE A 81 -17.37 17.58 -4.71
CA ILE A 81 -16.47 18.42 -5.50
C ILE A 81 -15.92 19.56 -4.64
N LEU A 82 -16.78 20.32 -3.95
CA LEU A 82 -16.36 21.44 -3.09
C LEU A 82 -15.35 20.98 -2.03
N ILE A 83 -15.60 19.84 -1.38
CA ILE A 83 -14.67 19.23 -0.42
C ILE A 83 -13.35 18.83 -1.09
N THR A 84 -13.41 18.20 -2.27
CA THR A 84 -12.21 17.74 -2.99
C THR A 84 -11.30 18.90 -3.40
N TYR A 85 -11.88 20.06 -3.76
CA TYR A 85 -11.14 21.28 -4.08
C TYR A 85 -10.85 22.16 -2.85
N LYS A 86 -11.08 21.65 -1.63
CA LYS A 86 -10.84 22.34 -0.35
C LYS A 86 -11.57 23.68 -0.21
N LYS A 87 -12.79 23.76 -0.75
CA LYS A 87 -13.66 24.93 -0.64
C LYS A 87 -14.63 24.73 0.51
N ILE A 88 -14.08 24.68 1.73
CA ILE A 88 -14.80 24.27 2.94
C ILE A 88 -15.92 25.26 3.30
N ASP A 89 -15.68 26.57 3.22
CA ASP A 89 -16.72 27.57 3.52
C ASP A 89 -17.91 27.50 2.56
N ALA A 90 -17.64 27.29 1.26
CA ALA A 90 -18.68 27.11 0.25
C ALA A 90 -19.44 25.80 0.48
N ALA A 91 -18.74 24.72 0.83
CA ALA A 91 -19.38 23.44 1.15
C ALA A 91 -20.27 23.55 2.41
N LEU A 92 -19.85 24.32 3.41
CA LEU A 92 -20.63 24.56 4.63
C LEU A 92 -21.89 25.38 4.33
N SER A 93 -21.75 26.48 3.58
CA SER A 93 -22.91 27.28 3.14
C SER A 93 -23.90 26.45 2.31
N PHE A 94 -23.40 25.55 1.45
CA PHE A 94 -24.26 24.66 0.68
C PHE A 94 -24.92 23.59 1.56
N ALA A 95 -24.22 23.05 2.55
CA ALA A 95 -24.80 22.11 3.51
C ALA A 95 -25.92 22.76 4.32
N GLU A 96 -25.74 24.00 4.80
CA GLU A 96 -26.79 24.77 5.48
C GLU A 96 -28.01 25.01 4.59
N PHE A 97 -27.81 25.33 3.31
CA PHE A 97 -28.89 25.44 2.33
C PHE A 97 -29.69 24.14 2.19
N LEU A 98 -29.01 22.99 2.13
CA LEU A 98 -29.66 21.67 2.03
C LEU A 98 -30.39 21.26 3.32
N GLU A 99 -29.83 21.58 4.50
CA GLU A 99 -30.50 21.30 5.78
C GLU A 99 -31.79 22.11 5.96
N ASN A 100 -31.88 23.29 5.36
CA ASN A 100 -33.07 24.13 5.40
C ASN A 100 -34.13 23.75 4.34
N SER A 101 -33.84 22.79 3.46
CA SER A 101 -34.85 22.24 2.56
C SER A 101 -35.76 21.27 3.32
N GLU A 102 -37.07 21.29 3.05
CA GLU A 102 -38.05 20.40 3.70
C GLU A 102 -37.92 18.92 3.29
N ASP A 103 -37.00 18.60 2.37
CA ASP A 103 -36.81 17.26 1.83
C ASP A 103 -35.88 16.40 2.68
N ASP A 104 -36.20 15.10 2.77
CA ASP A 104 -35.31 14.10 3.36
C ASP A 104 -33.97 14.05 2.61
N LEU A 105 -32.87 14.22 3.35
CA LEU A 105 -31.53 14.20 2.77
C LEU A 105 -31.24 12.86 2.08
N SER A 106 -30.88 12.91 0.80
CA SER A 106 -30.46 11.72 0.06
C SER A 106 -29.18 11.12 0.66
N LEU A 107 -28.97 9.80 0.49
CA LEU A 107 -27.75 9.10 0.94
C LEU A 107 -26.47 9.78 0.41
N GLY A 108 -26.50 10.32 -0.81
CA GLY A 108 -25.39 11.06 -1.40
C GLY A 108 -25.07 12.35 -0.66
N VAL A 109 -26.10 13.08 -0.22
CA VAL A 109 -25.95 14.31 0.58
C VAL A 109 -25.46 13.97 1.99
N THR A 110 -26.05 12.98 2.65
CA THR A 110 -25.57 12.50 3.97
C THR A 110 -24.09 12.14 3.91
N ASN A 111 -23.66 11.36 2.92
CA ASN A 111 -22.26 11.01 2.73
C ASN A 111 -21.35 12.23 2.46
N GLY A 112 -21.87 13.22 1.73
CA GLY A 112 -21.20 14.50 1.49
C GLY A 112 -20.98 15.27 2.78
N MET A 113 -22.02 15.42 3.60
CA MET A 113 -21.99 16.12 4.89
C MET A 113 -21.09 15.42 5.92
N LEU A 114 -21.17 14.08 6.04
CA LEU A 114 -20.25 13.30 6.88
C LEU A 114 -18.79 13.52 6.47
N GLY A 115 -18.52 13.56 5.16
CA GLY A 115 -17.21 13.88 4.62
C GLY A 115 -16.77 15.33 4.93
N LEU A 116 -17.68 16.30 4.83
CA LEU A 116 -17.42 17.70 5.12
C LEU A 116 -17.04 17.90 6.58
N TYR A 117 -17.84 17.38 7.51
CA TYR A 117 -17.57 17.52 8.94
C TYR A 117 -16.27 16.83 9.36
N TYR A 118 -15.91 15.72 8.73
CA TYR A 118 -14.59 15.12 8.94
C TYR A 118 -13.43 16.03 8.48
N GLU A 119 -13.58 16.78 7.38
CA GLU A 119 -12.55 17.75 6.96
C GLU A 119 -12.51 18.96 7.91
N ILE A 120 -13.66 19.50 8.31
CA ILE A 120 -13.75 20.61 9.26
C ILE A 120 -13.11 20.25 10.61
N ALA A 121 -13.33 19.02 11.10
CA ALA A 121 -12.78 18.54 12.36
C ALA A 121 -11.24 18.50 12.40
N LYS A 122 -10.57 18.61 11.25
CA LYS A 122 -9.10 18.72 11.19
C LYS A 122 -8.61 20.14 11.46
N GLU A 123 -9.46 21.14 11.28
CA GLU A 123 -9.12 22.56 11.36
C GLU A 123 -9.71 23.22 12.61
N ARG A 124 -10.95 22.85 12.98
CA ARG A 124 -11.64 23.35 14.18
C ARG A 124 -12.44 22.27 14.89
N GLN A 125 -12.88 22.56 16.11
CA GLN A 125 -13.87 21.72 16.78
C GLN A 125 -15.23 21.85 16.07
N LEU A 126 -15.96 20.73 16.00
CA LEU A 126 -17.33 20.71 15.49
C LEU A 126 -18.29 21.35 16.49
N THR A 127 -19.32 22.03 15.96
CA THR A 127 -20.44 22.55 16.76
C THR A 127 -21.33 21.41 17.22
N ASP A 128 -22.16 21.64 18.24
CA ASP A 128 -23.03 20.58 18.76
C ASP A 128 -24.09 20.15 17.74
N LYS A 129 -24.53 21.06 16.87
CA LYS A 129 -25.40 20.74 15.72
C LYS A 129 -24.72 19.77 14.75
N GLU A 130 -23.47 20.04 14.38
CA GLU A 130 -22.68 19.17 13.48
C GLU A 130 -22.41 17.80 14.11
N LYS A 131 -22.10 17.76 15.41
CA LYS A 131 -21.93 16.49 16.14
C LYS A 131 -23.23 15.68 16.16
N GLN A 132 -24.35 16.34 16.45
CA GLN A 132 -25.66 15.73 16.52
C GLN A 132 -26.06 15.15 15.16
N PHE A 133 -25.80 15.88 14.06
CA PHE A 133 -26.01 15.37 12.71
C PHE A 133 -25.28 14.04 12.45
N ILE A 134 -24.02 13.91 12.88
CA ILE A 134 -23.23 12.68 12.70
C ILE A 134 -23.87 11.51 13.47
N LEU A 135 -24.28 11.76 14.71
CA LEU A 135 -24.91 10.74 15.57
C LEU A 135 -26.28 10.32 15.04
N ASP A 136 -27.08 11.25 14.54
CA ASP A 136 -28.39 10.96 13.97
C ASP A 136 -28.27 10.28 12.61
N SER A 137 -27.27 10.67 11.80
CA SER A 137 -26.94 9.96 10.56
C SER A 137 -26.58 8.51 10.82
N TYR A 138 -25.80 8.22 11.86
CA TYR A 138 -25.51 6.85 12.28
C TYR A 138 -26.81 6.08 12.56
N LYS A 139 -27.71 6.61 13.40
CA LYS A 139 -28.98 5.94 13.72
C LYS A 139 -29.84 5.72 12.47
N LYS A 140 -30.11 6.79 11.70
CA LYS A 140 -30.94 6.75 10.49
C LYS A 140 -30.42 5.76 9.46
N LEU A 141 -29.10 5.66 9.28
CA LEU A 141 -28.50 4.73 8.32
C LEU A 141 -28.71 3.28 8.74
N TYR A 142 -28.53 2.94 10.01
CA TYR A 142 -28.75 1.58 10.51
C TYR A 142 -30.23 1.22 10.74
N GLU A 143 -31.12 2.20 10.86
CA GLU A 143 -32.58 1.99 10.85
C GLU A 143 -33.10 1.73 9.43
N LYS A 144 -32.55 2.43 8.43
CA LYS A 144 -33.02 2.36 7.03
C LYS A 144 -32.39 1.23 6.22
N TYR A 145 -31.14 0.88 6.51
CA TYR A 145 -30.38 -0.09 5.73
C TYR A 145 -29.85 -1.20 6.61
N GLU A 146 -30.14 -2.45 6.24
CA GLU A 146 -29.60 -3.64 6.90
C GLU A 146 -28.09 -3.77 6.66
N VAL A 147 -27.64 -3.43 5.45
CA VAL A 147 -26.23 -3.45 5.05
C VAL A 147 -25.88 -2.15 4.33
N LEU A 148 -24.86 -1.47 4.83
CA LEU A 148 -24.32 -0.25 4.23
C LEU A 148 -23.19 -0.58 3.24
N ASP A 149 -23.10 0.16 2.15
CA ASP A 149 -21.98 0.03 1.22
C ASP A 149 -20.68 0.56 1.84
N SER A 150 -19.54 0.05 1.35
CA SER A 150 -18.22 0.37 1.90
C SER A 150 -17.88 1.86 1.85
N THR A 151 -18.40 2.62 0.88
CA THR A 151 -18.15 4.07 0.79
C THR A 151 -18.89 4.80 1.89
N THR A 152 -20.17 4.46 2.11
CA THR A 152 -20.99 5.03 3.19
C THR A 152 -20.38 4.70 4.56
N CYS A 153 -20.02 3.44 4.80
CA CYS A 153 -19.37 3.04 6.05
C CYS A 153 -18.08 3.81 6.32
N GLU A 154 -17.20 3.97 5.32
CA GLU A 154 -15.95 4.71 5.53
C GLU A 154 -16.18 6.19 5.86
N ARG A 155 -17.18 6.83 5.23
CA ARG A 155 -17.56 8.22 5.55
C ARG A 155 -18.08 8.33 6.97
N LEU A 156 -18.97 7.44 7.35
CA LEU A 156 -19.56 7.39 8.68
C LEU A 156 -18.50 7.13 9.76
N LEU A 157 -17.61 6.17 9.53
CA LEU A 157 -16.50 5.85 10.43
C LEU A 157 -15.58 7.07 10.66
N HIS A 158 -15.22 7.78 9.59
CA HIS A 158 -14.41 8.98 9.69
C HIS A 158 -15.10 10.10 10.48
N ALA A 159 -16.39 10.32 10.24
CA ALA A 159 -17.18 11.31 10.95
C ALA A 159 -17.37 10.94 12.44
N LEU A 160 -17.66 9.68 12.76
CA LEU A 160 -17.76 9.20 14.14
C LEU A 160 -16.44 9.39 14.90
N CYS A 161 -15.32 9.13 14.24
CA CYS A 161 -14.00 9.40 14.82
C CYS A 161 -13.74 10.89 15.06
N ALA A 162 -14.34 11.80 14.28
CA ALA A 162 -14.22 13.24 14.48
C ALA A 162 -14.97 13.75 15.72
N VAL A 163 -15.92 12.96 16.23
CA VAL A 163 -16.69 13.26 17.45
C VAL A 163 -16.35 12.30 18.60
N ASP A 164 -15.18 11.66 18.53
CA ASP A 164 -14.64 10.75 19.55
C ASP A 164 -15.51 9.50 19.86
N GLU A 165 -16.43 9.14 18.96
CA GLU A 165 -17.32 7.98 19.07
C GLU A 165 -16.64 6.69 18.60
N TRP A 166 -15.52 6.36 19.24
CA TRP A 166 -14.65 5.24 18.86
C TRP A 166 -15.37 3.87 18.87
N SER A 167 -16.31 3.65 19.80
CA SER A 167 -17.02 2.37 19.91
C SER A 167 -17.97 2.15 18.73
N LYS A 168 -18.68 3.21 18.30
CA LYS A 168 -19.52 3.15 17.09
C LYS A 168 -18.63 3.01 15.84
N ALA A 169 -17.51 3.73 15.79
CA ALA A 169 -16.57 3.63 14.68
C ALA A 169 -15.95 2.22 14.52
N LEU A 170 -15.67 1.52 15.62
CA LEU A 170 -15.22 0.11 15.59
C LEU A 170 -16.30 -0.81 15.01
N LYS A 171 -17.56 -0.67 15.45
CA LYS A 171 -18.67 -1.44 14.87
C LYS A 171 -18.77 -1.22 13.35
N VAL A 172 -18.73 0.03 12.91
CA VAL A 172 -18.74 0.34 11.47
C VAL A 172 -17.53 -0.26 10.75
N LEU A 173 -16.36 -0.31 11.39
CA LEU A 173 -15.16 -0.94 10.82
C LEU A 173 -15.35 -2.46 10.66
N ASP A 174 -15.98 -3.11 11.64
CA ASP A 174 -16.31 -4.54 11.59
C ASP A 174 -17.33 -4.82 10.47
N ASP A 175 -18.34 -3.97 10.31
CA ASP A 175 -19.31 -4.07 9.22
C ASP A 175 -18.64 -3.92 7.83
N ILE A 176 -17.62 -3.07 7.71
CA ILE A 176 -16.81 -2.99 6.49
C ILE A 176 -16.10 -4.33 6.25
N ASN A 177 -15.53 -4.96 7.28
CA ASN A 177 -14.84 -6.25 7.18
C ASN A 177 -15.77 -7.39 6.71
N LEU A 178 -17.08 -7.29 6.94
CA LEU A 178 -18.05 -8.28 6.46
C LEU A 178 -18.18 -8.29 4.93
N SER A 179 -18.08 -7.11 4.30
CA SER A 179 -18.32 -6.94 2.86
C SER A 179 -17.05 -6.76 2.04
N CYS A 180 -16.01 -6.16 2.62
CA CYS A 180 -14.74 -5.89 1.95
C CYS A 180 -13.60 -5.68 2.96
N LYS A 181 -12.44 -5.19 2.49
CA LYS A 181 -11.29 -4.90 3.36
C LYS A 181 -11.20 -3.39 3.63
N PRO A 182 -11.30 -2.92 4.88
CA PRO A 182 -11.20 -1.51 5.21
C PRO A 182 -9.93 -0.88 4.64
N THR A 183 -10.01 0.39 4.25
CA THR A 183 -8.84 1.09 3.71
C THR A 183 -7.81 1.38 4.80
N HIS A 184 -6.59 1.69 4.35
CA HIS A 184 -5.55 2.24 5.22
C HIS A 184 -6.03 3.49 5.97
N SER A 185 -6.95 4.25 5.35
CA SER A 185 -7.54 5.44 5.95
C SER A 185 -8.41 5.08 7.14
N ALA A 186 -9.37 4.16 6.95
CA ALA A 186 -10.29 3.72 7.99
C ALA A 186 -9.54 3.22 9.24
N TYR A 187 -8.63 2.26 9.08
CA TYR A 187 -7.79 1.76 10.18
C TYR A 187 -7.01 2.88 10.87
N SER A 188 -6.29 3.70 10.09
CA SER A 188 -5.43 4.74 10.66
C SER A 188 -6.22 5.80 11.42
N THR A 189 -7.44 6.13 10.97
CA THR A 189 -8.29 7.10 11.66
C THR A 189 -8.82 6.54 12.97
N VAL A 190 -9.31 5.31 13.02
CA VAL A 190 -9.79 4.70 14.28
C VAL A 190 -8.64 4.53 15.28
N ILE A 191 -7.49 4.03 14.83
CA ILE A 191 -6.27 3.89 15.67
C ILE A 191 -5.85 5.25 16.24
N ALA A 192 -5.86 6.30 15.41
CA ALA A 192 -5.57 7.66 15.86
C ALA A 192 -6.54 8.11 16.97
N THR A 193 -7.85 7.91 16.78
CA THR A 193 -8.88 8.24 17.78
C THR A 193 -8.67 7.46 19.08
N LEU A 194 -8.39 6.16 19.01
CA LEU A 194 -8.13 5.34 20.20
C LEU A 194 -6.93 5.87 21.01
N PHE A 195 -5.84 6.26 20.35
CA PHE A 195 -4.70 6.90 21.04
C PHE A 195 -5.05 8.27 21.62
N LYS A 196 -5.84 9.09 20.92
CA LYS A 196 -6.36 10.37 21.45
C LYS A 196 -7.15 10.16 22.74
N LEU A 197 -7.96 9.11 22.81
CA LEU A 197 -8.80 8.73 23.95
C LEU A 197 -8.11 7.81 24.97
N ASN A 198 -6.78 7.70 24.91
CA ASN A 198 -5.96 6.89 25.81
C ASN A 198 -6.29 5.38 25.84
N ARG A 199 -6.88 4.84 24.77
CA ARG A 199 -7.21 3.42 24.59
C ARG A 199 -6.07 2.65 23.93
N LYS A 200 -4.89 2.63 24.57
CA LYS A 200 -3.66 2.01 24.02
C LYS A 200 -3.85 0.55 23.62
N ALA A 201 -4.44 -0.28 24.49
CA ALA A 201 -4.59 -1.71 24.23
C ALA A 201 -5.37 -1.99 22.94
N GLN A 202 -6.54 -1.39 22.81
CA GLN A 202 -7.40 -1.50 21.62
C GLN A 202 -6.71 -0.93 20.36
N ALA A 203 -5.95 0.17 20.52
CA ALA A 203 -5.19 0.73 19.40
C ALA A 203 -4.12 -0.24 18.90
N LEU A 204 -3.37 -0.89 19.79
CA LEU A 204 -2.33 -1.86 19.41
C LEU A 204 -2.93 -3.13 18.79
N GLU A 205 -4.03 -3.65 19.32
CA GLU A 205 -4.77 -4.77 18.72
C GLU A 205 -5.23 -4.43 17.29
N LEU A 206 -5.78 -3.24 17.10
CA LEU A 206 -6.25 -2.80 15.80
C LEU A 206 -5.09 -2.57 14.80
N ILE A 207 -3.89 -2.22 15.27
CA ILE A 207 -2.69 -2.16 14.43
C ILE A 207 -2.37 -3.54 13.87
N GLU A 208 -2.41 -4.59 14.68
CA GLU A 208 -2.17 -5.96 14.20
C GLU A 208 -3.21 -6.40 13.17
N ASN A 209 -4.49 -6.12 13.42
CA ASN A 209 -5.57 -6.40 12.46
C ASN A 209 -5.37 -5.65 11.12
N SER A 210 -4.88 -4.40 11.18
CA SER A 210 -4.54 -3.60 10.00
C SER A 210 -3.39 -4.23 9.20
N LEU A 211 -2.34 -4.73 9.88
CA LEU A 211 -1.20 -5.41 9.25
C LEU A 211 -1.61 -6.73 8.58
N GLN A 212 -2.42 -7.55 9.27
CA GLN A 212 -2.99 -8.79 8.70
C GLN A 212 -3.79 -8.51 7.42
N ASN A 213 -4.52 -7.40 7.39
CA ASN A 213 -5.28 -6.96 6.22
C ASN A 213 -4.44 -6.25 5.13
N LYS A 214 -3.10 -6.24 5.27
CA LYS A 214 -2.16 -5.58 4.35
C LYS A 214 -2.44 -4.08 4.24
N ARG A 215 -2.80 -3.45 5.37
CA ARG A 215 -3.07 -2.03 5.51
C ARG A 215 -2.04 -1.38 6.43
N PRO A 216 -0.81 -1.07 5.96
CA PRO A 216 0.12 -0.24 6.70
C PRO A 216 -0.52 1.10 7.10
N LEU A 217 -0.09 1.59 8.26
CA LEU A 217 -0.59 2.81 8.88
C LEU A 217 -0.21 4.06 8.08
N LYS A 218 -1.11 5.06 8.08
CA LYS A 218 -0.86 6.41 7.59
C LYS A 218 -0.29 7.30 8.71
N HIS A 219 0.24 8.45 8.30
CA HIS A 219 0.82 9.46 9.18
C HIS A 219 -0.04 9.80 10.42
N VAL A 220 -1.35 9.98 10.25
CA VAL A 220 -2.28 10.36 11.34
C VAL A 220 -2.28 9.39 12.53
N ALA A 221 -2.07 8.08 12.27
CA ALA A 221 -2.00 7.07 13.33
C ALA A 221 -0.68 7.18 14.10
N TYR A 222 0.44 7.30 13.39
CA TYR A 222 1.76 7.51 14.00
C TYR A 222 1.81 8.78 14.82
N GLU A 223 1.30 9.88 14.27
CA GLU A 223 1.22 11.17 14.96
C GLU A 223 0.43 11.04 16.27
N SER A 224 -0.74 10.41 16.23
CA SER A 224 -1.57 10.22 17.42
C SER A 224 -0.94 9.28 18.45
N TRP A 225 -0.22 8.24 18.00
CA TRP A 225 0.52 7.34 18.89
C TRP A 225 1.68 8.06 19.59
N ILE A 226 2.50 8.80 18.85
CA ILE A 226 3.61 9.59 19.39
C ILE A 226 3.07 10.64 20.38
N ASN A 227 2.03 11.38 19.98
CA ASN A 227 1.39 12.38 20.84
C ASN A 227 0.79 11.74 22.10
N TYR A 228 0.20 10.55 22.00
CA TYR A 228 -0.26 9.80 23.18
C TYR A 228 0.89 9.55 24.17
N VAL A 229 2.05 9.09 23.70
CA VAL A 229 3.22 8.86 24.56
C VAL A 229 3.69 10.16 25.23
N LEU A 230 3.79 11.24 24.47
CA LEU A 230 4.24 12.54 24.98
C LEU A 230 3.26 13.14 26.01
N ARG A 231 1.96 12.98 25.80
CA ARG A 231 0.91 13.45 26.74
C ARG A 231 0.82 12.58 27.99
N LYS A 232 0.87 11.26 27.84
CA LYS A 232 0.62 10.30 28.93
C LYS A 232 1.77 10.23 29.92
N TYR A 233 3.01 10.34 29.46
CA TYR A 233 4.20 10.20 30.28
C TYR A 233 4.95 11.53 30.37
N LYS A 234 5.40 11.89 31.58
CA LYS A 234 6.19 13.12 31.82
C LYS A 234 7.69 12.87 31.81
N GLU A 235 8.12 11.75 32.38
CA GLU A 235 9.53 11.40 32.51
C GLU A 235 10.15 11.07 31.15
N LYS A 236 11.31 11.67 30.87
CA LYS A 236 12.05 11.49 29.60
C LYS A 236 12.38 10.01 29.33
N LYS A 237 12.87 9.27 30.34
CA LYS A 237 13.23 7.85 30.17
C LYS A 237 12.01 7.00 29.78
N THR A 238 10.89 7.22 30.45
CA THR A 238 9.64 6.52 30.15
C THR A 238 9.09 6.89 28.76
N ARG A 239 9.18 8.15 28.34
CA ARG A 239 8.84 8.55 26.96
C ARG A 239 9.67 7.81 25.92
N VAL A 240 10.99 7.77 26.10
CA VAL A 240 11.90 7.06 25.18
C VAL A 240 11.52 5.59 25.07
N LYS A 241 11.30 4.91 26.20
CA LYS A 241 10.87 3.50 26.23
C LYS A 241 9.60 3.25 25.41
N TYR A 242 8.60 4.12 25.51
CA TYR A 242 7.35 3.95 24.77
C TYR A 242 7.42 4.44 23.31
N LEU A 243 8.32 5.38 22.99
CA LEU A 243 8.62 5.73 21.60
C LEU A 243 9.39 4.62 20.88
N GLU A 244 10.20 3.85 21.59
CA GLU A 244 10.86 2.66 21.04
C GLU A 244 9.85 1.63 20.56
N GLU A 245 8.66 1.49 21.17
CA GLU A 245 7.59 0.62 20.66
C GLU A 245 7.18 1.00 19.22
N VAL A 246 7.11 2.30 18.91
CA VAL A 246 6.83 2.79 17.55
C VAL A 246 7.97 2.41 16.60
N CYS A 247 9.23 2.59 17.02
CA CYS A 247 10.41 2.21 16.23
C CYS A 247 10.47 0.69 15.98
N VAL A 248 10.14 -0.12 16.98
CA VAL A 248 10.06 -1.58 16.88
C VAL A 248 8.95 -2.00 15.93
N HIS A 249 7.77 -1.38 16.00
CA HIS A 249 6.69 -1.62 15.04
C HIS A 249 7.15 -1.34 13.61
N ILE A 250 7.84 -0.21 13.39
CA ILE A 250 8.34 0.18 12.06
C ILE A 250 9.39 -0.83 11.56
N SER A 251 10.33 -1.24 12.40
CA SER A 251 11.43 -2.14 12.01
C SER A 251 10.93 -3.56 11.71
N ARG A 252 10.12 -4.14 12.62
CA ARG A 252 9.55 -5.50 12.46
C ARG A 252 8.69 -5.62 11.22
N ASN A 253 7.92 -4.58 10.92
CA ASN A 253 7.05 -4.56 9.75
C ASN A 253 7.72 -4.01 8.49
N CYS A 254 8.97 -3.57 8.58
CA CYS A 254 9.74 -3.00 7.46
C CYS A 254 8.95 -1.90 6.75
N THR A 255 8.31 -1.04 7.54
CA THR A 255 7.34 -0.06 7.04
C THR A 255 8.06 1.10 6.34
N ILE A 256 7.65 1.42 5.11
CA ILE A 256 8.08 2.65 4.43
C ILE A 256 7.35 3.82 5.09
N LEU A 257 8.11 4.69 5.74
CA LEU A 257 7.56 5.85 6.41
C LEU A 257 7.29 7.00 5.43
N PRO A 258 6.13 7.66 5.50
CA PRO A 258 5.94 8.97 4.90
C PRO A 258 6.94 9.98 5.47
N GLU A 259 7.43 10.89 4.63
CA GLU A 259 8.39 11.93 5.02
C GLU A 259 7.94 12.73 6.25
N LYS A 260 6.65 13.12 6.30
CA LYS A 260 6.06 13.81 7.46
C LYS A 260 6.17 13.00 8.76
N THR A 261 6.03 11.68 8.71
CA THR A 261 6.17 10.81 9.88
C THR A 261 7.63 10.71 10.32
N ALA A 262 8.55 10.61 9.36
CA ALA A 262 9.98 10.59 9.64
C ALA A 262 10.45 11.91 10.28
N GLU A 263 9.91 13.04 9.80
CA GLU A 263 10.16 14.36 10.37
C GLU A 263 9.65 14.46 11.80
N LEU A 264 8.39 14.06 12.03
CA LEU A 264 7.82 14.04 13.37
C LEU A 264 8.65 13.20 14.36
N LEU A 265 9.10 12.00 13.96
CA LEU A 265 9.97 11.17 14.79
C LEU A 265 11.31 11.88 15.08
N LYS A 266 11.95 12.43 14.04
CA LYS A 266 13.23 13.16 14.17
C LYS A 266 13.08 14.32 15.16
N ASP A 267 12.05 15.15 15.00
CA ASP A 267 11.81 16.32 15.86
C ASP A 267 11.43 15.90 17.29
N THR A 268 10.67 14.82 17.45
CA THR A 268 10.32 14.26 18.77
C THR A 268 11.57 13.82 19.54
N TYR A 269 12.47 13.06 18.91
CA TYR A 269 13.72 12.63 19.55
C TYR A 269 14.66 13.83 19.80
N ALA A 270 14.71 14.80 18.89
CA ALA A 270 15.47 16.03 19.09
C ALA A 270 14.97 16.84 20.31
N ALA A 271 13.66 16.97 20.48
CA ALA A 271 13.04 17.61 21.66
C ALA A 271 13.32 16.85 22.97
N LEU A 272 13.58 15.55 22.89
CA LEU A 272 14.06 14.73 24.02
C LEU A 272 15.58 14.84 24.22
N GLY A 273 16.28 15.69 23.49
CA GLY A 273 17.72 15.94 23.64
C GLY A 273 18.64 14.96 22.89
N TRP A 274 18.12 14.23 21.91
CA TRP A 274 18.93 13.39 21.02
C TRP A 274 19.44 14.19 19.82
N ASN A 275 20.60 13.80 19.28
CA ASN A 275 21.09 14.35 18.01
C ASN A 275 20.46 13.61 16.82
N ALA A 276 19.23 13.99 16.46
CA ALA A 276 18.47 13.36 15.37
C ALA A 276 18.67 14.10 14.04
N LYS A 277 19.19 13.40 13.02
CA LYS A 277 19.42 13.98 11.68
C LYS A 277 19.05 13.02 10.55
N TYR A 278 18.59 13.60 9.44
CA TYR A 278 18.55 12.87 8.18
C TYR A 278 19.95 12.54 7.70
N THR A 279 20.13 11.31 7.22
CA THR A 279 21.42 10.81 6.77
C THR A 279 21.23 9.75 5.69
N LYS A 280 22.34 9.28 5.15
CA LYS A 280 22.40 8.17 4.20
C LYS A 280 23.27 7.05 4.77
N ILE A 281 22.96 5.84 4.35
CA ILE A 281 23.79 4.66 4.63
C ILE A 281 24.66 4.40 3.42
N ARG A 282 25.97 4.21 3.64
CA ARG A 282 26.91 3.81 2.60
C ARG A 282 26.60 2.39 2.16
N LYS A 283 26.39 2.17 0.86
CA LYS A 283 26.00 0.86 0.32
C LYS A 283 27.11 -0.19 0.47
N GLN A 284 28.37 0.23 0.45
CA GLN A 284 29.52 -0.67 0.44
C GLN A 284 29.73 -1.39 1.78
N ASN A 285 29.45 -0.72 2.89
CA ASN A 285 29.82 -1.19 4.23
C ASN A 285 28.74 -0.97 5.30
N GLY A 286 27.55 -0.49 4.92
CA GLY A 286 26.44 -0.27 5.86
C GLY A 286 26.65 0.86 6.86
N GLN A 287 27.69 1.70 6.71
CA GLN A 287 27.97 2.78 7.64
C GLN A 287 27.08 4.00 7.42
N CYS A 288 26.58 4.56 8.53
CA CYS A 288 25.92 5.84 8.55
C CYS A 288 26.91 6.96 8.18
N VAL A 289 26.55 7.80 7.20
CA VAL A 289 27.39 8.93 6.77
C VAL A 289 27.59 9.96 7.89
N TYR A 290 26.63 10.07 8.80
CA TYR A 290 26.64 11.05 9.90
C TYR A 290 27.39 10.55 11.12
N CYS A 291 26.87 9.54 11.84
CA CYS A 291 27.46 9.05 13.09
C CYS A 291 28.59 8.02 12.91
N LYS A 292 28.87 7.58 11.68
CA LYS A 292 29.90 6.57 11.34
C LYS A 292 29.66 5.16 11.87
N SER A 293 28.66 4.96 12.72
CA SER A 293 28.21 3.63 13.15
C SER A 293 27.76 2.78 11.96
N SER A 294 28.07 1.49 12.01
CA SER A 294 27.58 0.50 11.04
C SER A 294 26.20 -0.02 11.47
N LEU A 295 25.30 -0.21 10.52
CA LEU A 295 24.06 -0.95 10.77
C LEU A 295 24.38 -2.42 11.04
N GLU A 296 23.48 -3.07 11.79
CA GLU A 296 23.53 -4.51 12.01
C GLU A 296 23.36 -5.26 10.69
N CYS A 297 24.16 -6.32 10.54
CA CYS A 297 24.07 -7.18 9.37
C CYS A 297 22.82 -8.07 9.50
N LEU A 298 21.90 -7.97 8.53
CA LEU A 298 20.63 -8.70 8.56
C LEU A 298 20.76 -10.20 8.21
N LYS A 299 21.98 -10.75 8.20
CA LYS A 299 22.24 -12.16 7.86
C LYS A 299 21.45 -13.08 8.77
N LEU A 300 20.79 -14.07 8.19
CA LEU A 300 20.07 -15.09 8.95
C LEU A 300 21.04 -16.04 9.62
N THR A 301 20.71 -16.46 10.85
CA THR A 301 21.37 -17.62 11.46
C THR A 301 20.88 -18.91 10.81
N GLU A 302 21.62 -20.00 11.00
CA GLU A 302 21.25 -21.31 10.45
C GLU A 302 19.91 -21.80 11.02
N ASP A 303 19.65 -21.52 12.31
CA ASP A 303 18.37 -21.90 12.95
C ASP A 303 17.20 -21.05 12.46
N GLU A 304 17.42 -19.74 12.26
CA GLU A 304 16.42 -18.84 11.65
C GLU A 304 16.09 -19.31 10.22
N PHE A 305 17.09 -19.70 9.44
CA PHE A 305 16.88 -20.21 8.09
C PHE A 305 16.13 -21.55 8.10
N LYS A 306 16.50 -22.49 8.98
CA LYS A 306 15.80 -23.76 9.15
C LYS A 306 14.33 -23.57 9.51
N LEU A 307 14.00 -22.54 10.29
CA LEU A 307 12.61 -22.21 10.63
C LEU A 307 11.82 -21.79 9.38
N ILE A 308 12.39 -20.93 8.52
CA ILE A 308 11.79 -20.57 7.22
C ILE A 308 11.64 -21.83 6.36
N GLN A 309 12.71 -22.63 6.25
CA GLN A 309 12.74 -23.81 5.40
C GLN A 309 11.68 -24.84 5.82
N LYS A 310 11.54 -25.11 7.12
CA LYS A 310 10.48 -25.97 7.66
C LYS A 310 9.10 -25.42 7.34
N ASN A 311 8.86 -24.13 7.56
CA ASN A 311 7.54 -23.55 7.29
C ASN A 311 7.16 -23.63 5.80
N VAL A 312 8.12 -23.40 4.91
CA VAL A 312 7.90 -23.52 3.46
C VAL A 312 7.59 -24.97 3.10
N LYS A 313 8.35 -25.95 3.60
CA LYS A 313 8.06 -27.39 3.42
C LYS A 313 6.66 -27.75 3.91
N ASP A 314 6.30 -27.36 5.13
CA ASP A 314 5.00 -27.68 5.73
C ASP A 314 3.84 -27.06 4.95
N ARG A 315 3.99 -25.82 4.47
CA ARG A 315 2.97 -25.15 3.64
C ARG A 315 2.82 -25.77 2.25
N ILE A 316 3.90 -26.31 1.69
CA ILE A 316 3.86 -26.99 0.40
C ILE A 316 3.21 -28.38 0.53
N ILE A 317 3.55 -29.10 1.60
CA ILE A 317 3.14 -30.50 1.80
C ILE A 317 1.73 -30.60 2.41
N VAL A 318 1.37 -29.70 3.33
CA VAL A 318 0.12 -29.75 4.11
C VAL A 318 -0.82 -28.60 3.74
N GLY A 319 -0.30 -27.49 3.20
CA GLY A 319 -1.07 -26.27 2.98
C GLY A 319 -1.92 -26.31 1.70
N SER A 320 -3.21 -26.00 1.86
CA SER A 320 -4.16 -25.78 0.76
C SER A 320 -3.77 -24.59 -0.15
N ASP A 321 -2.99 -23.62 0.32
CA ASP A 321 -2.74 -22.34 -0.38
C ASP A 321 -1.94 -22.44 -1.70
N ILE A 322 -1.01 -23.38 -1.83
CA ILE A 322 -0.28 -23.62 -3.09
C ILE A 322 -1.11 -24.52 -4.03
N LEU A 323 -1.83 -25.50 -3.46
CA LEU A 323 -2.77 -26.37 -4.19
C LEU A 323 -3.99 -25.61 -4.75
N LEU A 324 -4.34 -24.46 -4.18
CA LEU A 324 -5.39 -23.58 -4.73
C LEU A 324 -4.99 -22.93 -6.07
N LYS A 325 -3.71 -23.00 -6.47
CA LYS A 325 -3.16 -22.25 -7.61
C LYS A 325 -2.32 -23.08 -8.59
N THR A 326 -2.12 -24.37 -8.30
CA THR A 326 -1.35 -25.33 -9.11
C THR A 326 -1.95 -26.71 -8.91
N SER A 327 -1.81 -27.60 -9.91
CA SER A 327 -2.27 -28.99 -9.75
C SER A 327 -1.37 -29.78 -8.78
N PRO A 328 -1.93 -30.69 -7.96
CA PRO A 328 -1.13 -31.57 -7.10
C PRO A 328 -0.05 -32.34 -7.87
N GLN A 329 -0.36 -32.77 -9.09
CA GLN A 329 0.57 -33.51 -9.96
C GLN A 329 1.75 -32.64 -10.43
N GLU A 330 1.50 -31.38 -10.78
CA GLU A 330 2.56 -30.45 -11.14
C GLU A 330 3.49 -30.18 -9.96
N LEU A 331 2.91 -30.01 -8.76
CA LEU A 331 3.67 -29.80 -7.54
C LEU A 331 4.54 -31.02 -7.20
N GLN A 332 3.98 -32.23 -7.28
CA GLN A 332 4.72 -33.46 -7.03
C GLN A 332 5.91 -33.62 -8.00
N ARG A 333 5.66 -33.43 -9.31
CA ARG A 333 6.70 -33.45 -10.34
C ARG A 333 7.81 -32.43 -10.07
N PHE A 334 7.45 -31.26 -9.56
CA PHE A 334 8.41 -30.23 -9.18
C PHE A 334 9.25 -30.64 -7.96
N LEU A 335 8.63 -31.17 -6.91
CA LEU A 335 9.33 -31.61 -5.71
C LEU A 335 10.33 -32.74 -6.02
N GLU A 336 9.92 -33.75 -6.78
CA GLU A 336 10.79 -34.84 -7.22
C GLU A 336 11.95 -34.32 -8.09
N PHE A 337 11.69 -33.32 -8.94
CA PHE A 337 12.72 -32.68 -9.74
C PHE A 337 13.75 -31.95 -8.86
N VAL A 338 13.29 -31.16 -7.87
CA VAL A 338 14.16 -30.43 -6.95
C VAL A 338 14.97 -31.41 -6.10
N GLU A 339 14.35 -32.45 -5.55
CA GLU A 339 15.03 -33.48 -4.75
C GLU A 339 16.19 -34.14 -5.52
N ARG A 340 15.98 -34.45 -6.81
CA ARG A 340 17.02 -35.07 -7.65
C ARG A 340 18.11 -34.11 -8.08
N THR A 341 17.80 -32.82 -8.25
CA THR A 341 18.69 -31.89 -8.98
C THR A 341 19.23 -30.73 -8.14
N ALA A 342 18.70 -30.48 -6.94
CA ALA A 342 19.28 -29.58 -5.94
C ALA A 342 20.63 -30.10 -5.40
N PRO A 343 21.44 -29.29 -4.69
CA PRO A 343 21.28 -27.85 -4.46
C PRO A 343 21.62 -27.04 -5.72
N TYR A 344 21.08 -25.82 -5.81
CA TYR A 344 21.45 -24.82 -6.81
C TYR A 344 22.12 -23.63 -6.12
N ASP A 345 23.05 -22.97 -6.81
CA ASP A 345 23.60 -21.72 -6.31
C ASP A 345 22.64 -20.55 -6.55
N ILE A 346 21.87 -20.61 -7.64
CA ILE A 346 20.95 -19.54 -8.01
C ILE A 346 19.70 -20.03 -8.74
N VAL A 347 18.55 -19.43 -8.40
CA VAL A 347 17.26 -19.69 -9.04
C VAL A 347 16.78 -18.46 -9.80
N LEU A 348 16.36 -18.63 -11.06
CA LEU A 348 15.94 -17.55 -11.94
C LEU A 348 14.43 -17.60 -12.19
N ASP A 349 13.74 -16.50 -11.88
CA ASP A 349 12.35 -16.25 -12.28
C ASP A 349 12.34 -15.72 -13.73
N ALA A 350 12.30 -16.66 -14.68
CA ALA A 350 12.55 -16.40 -16.09
C ALA A 350 11.54 -15.42 -16.68
N LEU A 351 10.27 -15.53 -16.31
CA LEU A 351 9.21 -14.69 -16.84
C LEU A 351 9.40 -13.24 -16.37
N ASN A 352 9.68 -13.06 -15.07
CA ASN A 352 9.92 -11.74 -14.49
C ASN A 352 11.16 -11.06 -15.10
N ILE A 353 12.25 -11.80 -15.30
CA ILE A 353 13.47 -11.29 -15.94
C ILE A 353 13.18 -10.86 -17.38
N CYS A 354 12.44 -11.64 -18.15
CA CYS A 354 12.08 -11.28 -19.53
C CYS A 354 11.21 -10.02 -19.58
N TYR A 355 10.22 -9.88 -18.68
CA TYR A 355 9.35 -8.71 -18.62
C TYR A 355 9.97 -7.50 -17.92
N ALA A 356 11.16 -7.63 -17.35
CA ALA A 356 11.92 -6.52 -16.77
C ALA A 356 12.16 -5.36 -17.75
N MET A 357 12.04 -5.61 -19.07
CA MET A 357 12.21 -4.65 -20.16
C MET A 357 10.94 -3.88 -20.58
N GLY A 358 9.78 -4.20 -20.00
CA GLY A 358 8.48 -3.68 -20.44
C GLY A 358 7.92 -4.40 -21.67
N LYS A 359 6.61 -4.23 -21.93
CA LYS A 359 5.85 -5.01 -22.93
C LYS A 359 6.24 -4.79 -24.41
N PHE A 360 7.21 -3.93 -24.71
CA PHE A 360 7.38 -3.32 -26.05
C PHE A 360 8.77 -3.46 -26.69
N LYS A 361 9.56 -4.49 -26.38
CA LYS A 361 10.80 -4.79 -27.14
C LYS A 361 10.72 -6.12 -27.89
N ALA A 362 11.28 -6.14 -29.10
CA ALA A 362 11.28 -7.28 -30.01
C ALA A 362 12.06 -8.49 -29.47
N ASP A 363 13.08 -8.26 -28.63
CA ASP A 363 13.84 -9.33 -27.98
C ASP A 363 13.35 -9.55 -26.55
N LYS A 364 12.51 -10.57 -26.32
CA LYS A 364 12.03 -10.93 -24.97
C LYS A 364 13.05 -11.74 -24.17
N VAL A 365 14.01 -12.39 -24.82
CA VAL A 365 14.88 -13.43 -24.24
C VAL A 365 16.29 -12.91 -23.93
N GLY A 366 16.73 -11.84 -24.61
CA GLY A 366 18.04 -11.22 -24.42
C GLY A 366 18.45 -10.98 -22.96
N PRO A 367 17.60 -10.40 -22.09
CA PRO A 367 17.93 -10.21 -20.67
C PRO A 367 18.18 -11.52 -19.95
N LEU A 368 17.39 -12.55 -20.26
CA LEU A 368 17.51 -13.85 -19.64
C LEU A 368 18.83 -14.52 -20.04
N ILE A 369 19.23 -14.39 -21.31
CA ILE A 369 20.56 -14.83 -21.79
C ILE A 369 21.67 -14.12 -21.02
N TYR A 370 21.60 -12.79 -20.91
CA TYR A 370 22.60 -12.01 -20.19
C TYR A 370 22.75 -12.47 -18.73
N VAL A 371 21.63 -12.67 -18.03
CA VAL A 371 21.62 -13.15 -16.64
C VAL A 371 22.20 -14.55 -16.53
N VAL A 372 21.81 -15.48 -17.40
CA VAL A 372 22.33 -16.86 -17.39
C VAL A 372 23.84 -16.86 -17.63
N GLU A 373 24.34 -16.12 -18.61
CA GLU A 373 25.78 -16.04 -18.90
C GLU A 373 26.57 -15.42 -17.74
N HIS A 374 26.04 -14.38 -17.10
CA HIS A 374 26.67 -13.75 -15.94
C HIS A 374 26.96 -14.76 -14.81
N PHE A 375 25.99 -15.63 -14.49
CA PHE A 375 26.15 -16.62 -13.43
C PHE A 375 26.91 -17.87 -13.90
N ARG A 376 26.80 -18.26 -15.18
CA ARG A 376 27.60 -19.34 -15.77
C ARG A 376 29.09 -19.03 -15.74
N GLN A 377 29.49 -17.79 -16.06
CA GLN A 377 30.89 -17.34 -15.99
C GLN A 377 31.47 -17.41 -14.58
N GLN A 378 30.62 -17.43 -13.56
CA GLN A 378 30.99 -17.61 -12.15
C GLN A 378 30.91 -19.08 -11.70
N ASN A 379 30.76 -20.02 -12.63
CA ASN A 379 30.58 -21.45 -12.39
C ASN A 379 29.38 -21.79 -11.47
N LYS A 380 28.35 -20.94 -11.42
CA LYS A 380 27.16 -21.16 -10.61
C LYS A 380 26.26 -22.22 -11.25
N LYS A 381 25.70 -23.11 -10.43
CA LYS A 381 24.63 -24.04 -10.83
C LYS A 381 23.29 -23.32 -10.81
N ILE A 382 22.69 -23.21 -11.99
CA ILE A 382 21.50 -22.37 -12.23
C ILE A 382 20.26 -23.25 -12.38
N LEU A 383 19.20 -22.94 -11.62
CA LEU A 383 17.84 -23.38 -11.92
C LEU A 383 17.06 -22.26 -12.60
N LEU A 384 16.53 -22.53 -13.78
CA LEU A 384 15.63 -21.66 -14.53
C LEU A 384 14.18 -22.12 -14.34
N ILE A 385 13.34 -21.28 -13.73
CA ILE A 385 11.90 -21.52 -13.61
C ILE A 385 11.15 -20.55 -14.52
N GLY A 386 10.28 -21.09 -15.37
CA GLY A 386 9.47 -20.29 -16.28
C GLY A 386 8.17 -20.98 -16.66
N ARG A 387 7.48 -20.42 -17.65
CA ARG A 387 6.17 -20.91 -18.14
C ARG A 387 6.28 -21.76 -19.39
N LYS A 388 5.43 -22.78 -19.55
CA LYS A 388 5.42 -23.62 -20.75
C LYS A 388 5.34 -22.83 -22.07
N HIS A 389 4.59 -21.72 -22.15
CA HIS A 389 4.58 -20.91 -23.37
C HIS A 389 5.95 -20.31 -23.73
N MET A 390 6.84 -20.10 -22.76
CA MET A 390 8.18 -19.59 -23.01
C MET A 390 9.00 -20.56 -23.85
N LEU A 391 8.75 -21.88 -23.80
CA LEU A 391 9.45 -22.88 -24.61
C LEU A 391 9.34 -22.61 -26.12
N LYS A 392 8.30 -21.88 -26.54
CA LYS A 392 8.09 -21.48 -27.95
C LYS A 392 8.88 -20.24 -28.35
N TRP A 393 9.56 -19.58 -27.41
CA TRP A 393 10.30 -18.35 -27.67
C TRP A 393 11.63 -18.63 -28.37
N PRO A 394 12.10 -17.72 -29.24
CA PRO A 394 13.35 -17.90 -29.94
C PRO A 394 14.52 -17.97 -28.96
N LYS A 395 15.54 -18.76 -29.28
CA LYS A 395 16.78 -18.94 -28.50
C LYS A 395 16.61 -19.61 -27.12
N MET A 396 15.43 -20.14 -26.78
CA MET A 396 15.27 -20.87 -25.51
C MET A 396 16.13 -22.14 -25.44
N ASN A 397 16.28 -22.89 -26.53
CA ASN A 397 17.14 -24.09 -26.56
C ASN A 397 18.57 -23.81 -26.11
N TYR A 398 19.10 -22.61 -26.41
CA TYR A 398 20.42 -22.19 -25.93
C TYR A 398 20.52 -22.10 -24.40
N LEU A 399 19.43 -21.66 -23.75
CA LEU A 399 19.31 -21.54 -22.29
C LEU A 399 19.06 -22.89 -21.62
N LEU A 400 18.21 -23.72 -22.21
CA LEU A 400 17.86 -25.04 -21.69
C LEU A 400 19.10 -25.94 -21.54
N ASN A 401 20.00 -25.89 -22.53
CA ASN A 401 21.25 -26.67 -22.49
C ASN A 401 22.26 -26.17 -21.44
N LYS A 402 22.05 -24.98 -20.86
CA LYS A 402 22.96 -24.35 -19.90
C LYS A 402 22.43 -24.32 -18.48
N THR A 403 21.19 -24.75 -18.24
CA THR A 403 20.51 -24.58 -16.96
C THR A 403 19.79 -25.86 -16.58
N CYS A 404 19.74 -26.17 -15.28
CA CYS A 404 18.63 -26.99 -14.78
C CYS A 404 17.36 -26.18 -15.03
N ASN A 405 16.31 -26.77 -15.57
CA ASN A 405 15.13 -26.01 -15.96
C ASN A 405 13.83 -26.74 -15.62
N PHE A 406 12.85 -25.97 -15.14
CA PHE A 406 11.52 -26.47 -14.84
C PHE A 406 10.49 -25.47 -15.35
N PHE A 407 9.51 -25.97 -16.12
CA PHE A 407 8.45 -25.14 -16.67
C PHE A 407 7.09 -25.51 -16.07
N THR A 408 6.45 -24.50 -15.51
CA THR A 408 5.10 -24.53 -14.94
C THR A 408 4.05 -24.30 -16.02
N ASP A 409 2.82 -24.75 -15.75
CA ASP A 409 1.66 -24.47 -16.57
C ASP A 409 1.36 -22.96 -16.65
N ASP A 410 0.86 -22.53 -17.81
CA ASP A 410 0.64 -21.11 -18.09
C ASP A 410 -0.41 -20.46 -17.18
N MET A 411 -1.26 -21.27 -16.53
CA MET A 411 -2.28 -20.83 -15.59
C MET A 411 -1.83 -20.87 -14.13
N SER A 412 -0.70 -21.52 -13.82
CA SER A 412 -0.17 -21.65 -12.45
C SER A 412 0.35 -20.30 -11.94
N GLN A 413 0.74 -20.16 -10.68
CA GLN A 413 1.57 -19.02 -10.22
C GLN A 413 3.02 -19.49 -10.10
N ASP A 414 4.00 -18.69 -10.58
CA ASP A 414 5.43 -19.10 -10.59
C ASP A 414 6.12 -18.81 -9.26
N ASP A 415 5.68 -17.77 -8.56
CA ASP A 415 6.27 -17.31 -7.30
C ASP A 415 6.45 -18.44 -6.27
N PRO A 416 5.47 -19.33 -6.03
CA PRO A 416 5.66 -20.47 -5.12
C PRO A 416 6.82 -21.39 -5.52
N PHE A 417 7.02 -21.65 -6.82
CA PHE A 417 8.00 -22.62 -7.29
C PHE A 417 9.42 -22.13 -7.08
N PHE A 418 9.74 -20.90 -7.51
CA PHE A 418 11.12 -20.43 -7.39
C PHE A 418 11.52 -20.13 -5.95
N ILE A 419 10.60 -19.61 -5.13
CA ILE A 419 10.82 -19.42 -3.69
C ILE A 419 11.11 -20.77 -3.04
N THR A 420 10.32 -21.78 -3.37
CA THR A 420 10.51 -23.15 -2.87
C THR A 420 11.86 -23.71 -3.26
N ALA A 421 12.22 -23.66 -4.55
CA ALA A 421 13.50 -24.18 -5.01
C ALA A 421 14.69 -23.48 -4.33
N ALA A 422 14.62 -22.16 -4.16
CA ALA A 422 15.69 -21.40 -3.52
C ALA A 422 15.85 -21.80 -2.04
N ILE A 423 14.75 -21.89 -1.30
CA ILE A 423 14.77 -22.22 0.13
C ILE A 423 15.13 -23.70 0.39
N LEU A 424 14.68 -24.62 -0.47
CA LEU A 424 15.04 -26.04 -0.37
C LEU A 424 16.51 -26.30 -0.74
N SER A 425 17.11 -25.46 -1.58
CA SER A 425 18.51 -25.61 -1.99
C SER A 425 19.51 -25.17 -0.91
N GLY A 426 19.08 -24.34 0.04
CA GLY A 426 19.83 -24.01 1.25
C GLY A 426 20.06 -22.51 1.46
N SER A 427 20.71 -22.17 2.57
CA SER A 427 20.96 -20.78 3.02
C SER A 427 21.96 -20.02 2.16
N HIS A 428 22.61 -20.68 1.19
CA HIS A 428 23.57 -20.10 0.25
C HIS A 428 22.95 -19.78 -1.11
N THR A 429 21.70 -20.20 -1.37
CA THR A 429 21.08 -20.09 -2.68
C THR A 429 20.49 -18.69 -2.87
N ASP A 430 20.94 -18.03 -3.93
CA ASP A 430 20.41 -16.74 -4.35
C ASP A 430 19.25 -16.90 -5.34
N PHE A 431 18.51 -15.83 -5.61
CA PHE A 431 17.50 -15.83 -6.67
C PHE A 431 17.39 -14.49 -7.40
N VAL A 432 16.93 -14.54 -8.64
CA VAL A 432 16.77 -13.36 -9.49
C VAL A 432 15.29 -13.14 -9.81
N SER A 433 14.72 -12.06 -9.28
CA SER A 433 13.37 -11.58 -9.62
C SER A 433 13.24 -10.10 -9.24
N LYS A 434 12.42 -9.33 -9.96
CA LYS A 434 11.98 -7.98 -9.56
C LYS A 434 10.74 -8.00 -8.68
N ASP A 435 10.10 -9.15 -8.48
CA ASP A 435 8.93 -9.21 -7.60
C ASP A 435 9.33 -8.86 -6.17
N GLN A 436 8.48 -8.10 -5.47
CA GLN A 436 8.71 -7.75 -4.08
C GLN A 436 8.20 -8.82 -3.12
N LEU A 437 7.62 -9.92 -3.61
CA LEU A 437 7.13 -11.09 -2.86
C LEU A 437 6.14 -10.73 -1.76
N ARG A 438 5.45 -9.58 -1.91
CA ARG A 438 4.53 -9.05 -0.89
C ARG A 438 3.43 -10.06 -0.57
N GLY A 439 2.92 -10.78 -1.56
CA GLY A 439 1.86 -11.78 -1.40
C GLY A 439 2.18 -12.84 -0.35
N HIS A 440 3.35 -13.47 -0.47
CA HIS A 440 3.83 -14.57 0.36
C HIS A 440 4.17 -14.15 1.78
N ARG A 441 4.79 -12.97 1.93
CA ARG A 441 5.12 -12.39 3.24
C ARG A 441 3.90 -12.28 4.15
N PHE A 442 2.73 -11.93 3.61
CA PHE A 442 1.53 -11.78 4.43
C PHE A 442 0.80 -13.08 4.77
N GLN A 443 1.12 -14.19 4.11
CA GLN A 443 0.55 -15.49 4.46
C GLN A 443 1.26 -16.10 5.67
N MET A 444 2.48 -15.66 5.98
CA MET A 444 3.32 -16.14 7.10
C MET A 444 2.89 -15.59 8.46
N GLN A 445 3.10 -16.37 9.52
CA GLN A 445 2.98 -15.92 10.91
C GLN A 445 3.96 -14.79 11.19
N GLU A 446 3.66 -13.93 12.18
CA GLU A 446 4.37 -12.66 12.42
C GLU A 446 5.90 -12.77 12.38
N GLU A 447 6.46 -13.70 13.16
CA GLU A 447 7.89 -13.95 13.28
C GLU A 447 8.53 -14.34 11.94
N LEU A 448 7.87 -15.25 11.20
CA LEU A 448 8.31 -15.72 9.90
C LEU A 448 8.27 -14.62 8.83
N ARG A 449 7.37 -13.63 8.93
CA ARG A 449 7.30 -12.51 7.97
C ARG A 449 8.57 -11.69 7.97
N TYR A 450 9.15 -11.48 9.16
CA TYR A 450 10.38 -10.71 9.32
C TYR A 450 11.60 -11.52 8.84
N LEU A 451 11.67 -12.80 9.20
CA LEU A 451 12.74 -13.70 8.75
C LEU A 451 12.75 -13.85 7.22
N PHE A 452 11.58 -14.04 6.60
CA PHE A 452 11.46 -14.14 5.14
C PHE A 452 11.88 -12.83 4.44
N GLN A 453 11.57 -11.67 5.02
CA GLN A 453 12.00 -10.38 4.47
C GLN A 453 13.52 -10.21 4.52
N ARG A 454 14.16 -10.65 5.61
CA ARG A 454 15.63 -10.67 5.74
C ARG A 454 16.26 -11.62 4.72
N TRP A 455 15.70 -12.82 4.57
CA TRP A 455 16.11 -13.78 3.54
C TRP A 455 16.05 -13.15 2.14
N GLN A 456 14.91 -12.52 1.81
CA GLN A 456 14.72 -11.84 0.54
C GLN A 456 15.79 -10.75 0.33
N TRP A 457 16.04 -9.88 1.30
CA TRP A 457 17.06 -8.83 1.14
C TRP A 457 18.48 -9.35 1.01
N GLN A 458 18.78 -10.50 1.61
CA GLN A 458 20.09 -11.14 1.54
C GLN A 458 20.34 -11.80 0.17
N HIS A 459 19.30 -12.42 -0.41
CA HIS A 459 19.46 -13.35 -1.54
C HIS A 459 18.85 -12.86 -2.86
N GLN A 460 18.04 -11.79 -2.84
CA GLN A 460 17.37 -11.29 -4.03
C GLN A 460 18.29 -10.42 -4.88
N TRP A 461 18.49 -10.85 -6.11
CA TRP A 461 19.09 -10.08 -7.19
C TRP A 461 18.00 -9.44 -8.05
N MET A 462 18.19 -8.16 -8.38
CA MET A 462 17.29 -7.41 -9.26
C MET A 462 18.03 -6.92 -10.50
N VAL A 463 17.44 -7.16 -11.67
CA VAL A 463 18.02 -6.76 -12.96
C VAL A 463 17.59 -5.33 -13.32
N PHE A 464 18.49 -4.36 -13.21
CA PHE A 464 18.22 -2.99 -13.66
C PHE A 464 18.76 -2.77 -15.07
N ILE A 465 18.01 -2.05 -15.89
CA ILE A 465 18.45 -1.67 -17.23
C ILE A 465 18.79 -0.19 -17.15
N ASN A 466 20.05 0.15 -17.38
CA ASN A 466 20.44 1.55 -17.52
C ASN A 466 19.75 2.10 -18.77
N LYS A 467 19.01 3.19 -18.59
CA LYS A 467 18.41 3.95 -19.69
C LYS A 467 19.43 4.88 -20.30
#